data_AF-A0A4R4UCB3-F1
#
_entry.id   AF-A0A4R4UCB3-F1
#
_cell.length_a   1.000
_cell.length_b   1.000
_cell.length_c   1.000
_cell.angle_alpha   90.00
_cell.angle_beta   90.00
_cell.angle_gamma   90.00
#
_symmetry.space_group_name_H-M   'P 1'
#
loop_
_entity.id
_entity.type
_entity.pdbx_description
1 polymer ?
#
loop_
_entity_poly.entity_id
_entity_poly.type
_entity_poly.pdbx_seq_one_letter_code
_entity_poly.pdbx_strand_id
1 'polypeptide(L)'
;MMVRRAAIAGAFTLGLLAAVAPAAQAAGDGRPCGKAYEHGNYQVQNCPDWSPSGSIPVYKSAKRGTIVGYINPAGNDWYLCEKVGARHELGRYHNYWWAATMADNDRWGYVSEVYFRGGGNDEPDAGLRACRGPGGKPLPE
;
A
#
# COMPACT_ATOMS: atom_id res chain seq x y z
N MET A 1 25.28 -49.80 -62.26
CA MET A 1 24.20 -50.14 -61.31
C MET A 1 24.38 -49.30 -60.05
N MET A 2 23.26 -48.78 -59.54
CA MET A 2 23.08 -47.76 -58.50
C MET A 2 23.94 -47.87 -57.24
N VAL A 3 24.49 -46.74 -56.76
CA VAL A 3 24.51 -46.41 -55.32
C VAL A 3 24.25 -44.91 -55.14
N ARG A 4 23.16 -44.62 -54.41
CA ARG A 4 22.65 -43.29 -54.05
C ARG A 4 23.42 -42.72 -52.86
N ARG A 5 23.78 -41.43 -52.89
CA ARG A 5 24.05 -40.64 -51.68
C ARG A 5 23.41 -39.26 -51.83
N ALA A 6 22.23 -39.11 -51.24
CA ALA A 6 21.57 -37.83 -51.05
C ALA A 6 22.26 -37.08 -49.90
N ALA A 7 22.73 -35.87 -50.15
CA ALA A 7 23.15 -34.93 -49.11
C ALA A 7 22.06 -33.86 -49.01
N ILE A 8 21.28 -33.91 -47.93
CA ILE A 8 20.27 -32.92 -47.59
C ILE A 8 21.01 -31.73 -46.98
N ALA A 9 21.02 -30.59 -47.67
CA ALA A 9 21.55 -29.34 -47.15
C ALA A 9 20.55 -28.77 -46.12
N GLY A 10 20.98 -28.67 -44.87
CA GLY A 10 20.20 -28.12 -43.77
C GLY A 10 20.04 -26.60 -43.88
N ALA A 11 18.81 -26.13 -43.83
CA ALA A 11 18.50 -24.72 -43.66
C ALA A 11 18.47 -24.40 -42.15
N PHE A 12 19.44 -23.61 -41.69
CA PHE A 12 19.44 -23.02 -40.35
C PHE A 12 18.54 -21.79 -40.35
N THR A 13 17.34 -21.90 -39.80
CA THR A 13 16.50 -20.74 -39.46
C THR A 13 16.86 -20.26 -38.05
N LEU A 14 17.62 -19.17 -37.95
CA LEU A 14 17.76 -18.43 -36.70
C LEU A 14 16.42 -17.76 -36.36
N GLY A 15 15.65 -18.38 -35.48
CA GLY A 15 14.50 -17.74 -34.84
C GLY A 15 14.99 -16.74 -33.79
N LEU A 16 14.71 -15.46 -33.99
CA LEU A 16 14.87 -14.44 -32.95
C LEU A 16 13.87 -14.73 -31.81
N LEU A 17 14.39 -15.19 -30.67
CA LEU A 17 13.66 -15.21 -29.40
C LEU A 17 13.62 -13.78 -28.85
N ALA A 18 12.54 -13.06 -29.13
CA ALA A 18 12.23 -11.83 -28.42
C ALA A 18 11.93 -12.17 -26.95
N ALA A 19 12.84 -11.81 -26.04
CA ALA A 19 12.61 -11.89 -24.61
C ALA A 19 11.51 -10.91 -24.22
N VAL A 20 10.28 -11.41 -24.09
CA VAL A 20 9.20 -10.71 -23.41
C VAL A 20 9.55 -10.64 -21.93
N ALA A 21 10.18 -9.55 -21.50
CA ALA A 21 10.31 -9.26 -20.08
C ALA A 21 8.90 -9.11 -19.50
N PRO A 22 8.54 -9.84 -18.42
CA PRO A 22 7.29 -9.57 -17.74
C PRO A 22 7.38 -8.13 -17.21
N ALA A 23 6.45 -7.28 -17.64
CA ALA A 23 6.25 -6.00 -16.98
C ALA A 23 6.00 -6.30 -15.50
N ALA A 24 6.82 -5.73 -14.62
CA ALA A 24 6.55 -5.76 -13.19
C ALA A 24 5.18 -5.09 -13.00
N GLN A 25 4.13 -5.90 -12.83
CA GLN A 25 2.88 -5.36 -12.33
C GLN A 25 3.22 -4.81 -10.95
N ALA A 26 3.08 -3.50 -10.75
CA ALA A 26 2.93 -2.97 -9.41
C ALA A 26 1.81 -3.81 -8.78
N ALA A 27 2.17 -4.65 -7.81
CA ALA A 27 1.19 -5.45 -7.11
C ALA A 27 0.33 -4.45 -6.36
N GLY A 28 -0.81 -4.09 -6.93
CA GLY A 28 -1.83 -3.36 -6.19
C GLY A 28 -2.15 -4.18 -4.95
N ASP A 29 -2.36 -3.50 -3.84
CA ASP A 29 -2.87 -4.12 -2.63
C ASP A 29 -4.10 -5.00 -2.95
N GLY A 30 -4.17 -6.17 -2.33
CA GLY A 30 -5.29 -7.09 -2.55
C GLY A 30 -6.63 -6.57 -1.99
N ARG A 31 -6.61 -5.46 -1.26
CA ARG A 31 -7.74 -4.82 -0.59
C ARG A 31 -7.49 -3.30 -0.45
N PRO A 32 -7.58 -2.53 -1.53
CA PRO A 32 -7.41 -1.08 -1.45
C PRO A 32 -8.48 -0.44 -0.56
N CYS A 33 -8.16 0.72 0.02
CA CYS A 33 -9.15 1.59 0.63
C CYS A 33 -10.28 1.93 -0.36
N GLY A 34 -11.47 2.14 0.21
CA GLY A 34 -12.69 2.42 -0.55
C GLY A 34 -12.70 3.80 -1.22
N LYS A 35 -13.80 4.08 -1.92
CA LYS A 35 -14.02 5.39 -2.56
C LYS A 35 -14.08 6.51 -1.53
N ALA A 36 -13.60 7.69 -1.91
CA ALA A 36 -13.71 8.88 -1.10
C ALA A 36 -15.17 9.30 -0.89
N TYR A 37 -15.48 9.78 0.31
CA TYR A 37 -16.78 10.34 0.70
C TYR A 37 -16.59 11.49 1.68
N GLU A 38 -17.65 12.28 1.89
CA GLU A 38 -17.65 13.39 2.85
C GLU A 38 -18.01 12.90 4.26
N HIS A 39 -17.17 13.23 5.23
CA HIS A 39 -17.41 13.06 6.66
C HIS A 39 -17.25 14.42 7.35
N GLY A 40 -18.38 15.08 7.64
CA GLY A 40 -18.37 16.47 8.09
C GLY A 40 -17.80 17.39 7.01
N ASN A 41 -16.67 18.05 7.31
CA ASN A 41 -15.96 18.93 6.38
C ASN A 41 -14.74 18.25 5.73
N TYR A 42 -14.61 16.92 5.87
CA TYR A 42 -13.45 16.18 5.42
C TYR A 42 -13.82 15.18 4.33
N GLN A 43 -13.01 15.17 3.27
CA GLN A 43 -13.04 14.10 2.28
C GLN A 43 -12.14 12.94 2.75
N VAL A 44 -12.76 11.79 3.04
CA VAL A 44 -12.14 10.65 3.71
C VAL A 44 -12.42 9.34 2.97
N GLN A 45 -11.72 8.27 3.34
CA GLN A 45 -11.86 6.91 2.79
C GLN A 45 -11.85 5.90 3.93
N ASN A 46 -12.66 4.84 3.83
CA ASN A 46 -12.52 3.69 4.73
C ASN A 46 -11.43 2.76 4.20
N CYS A 47 -10.61 2.24 5.10
CA CYS A 47 -9.56 1.29 4.79
C CYS A 47 -9.82 -0.04 5.50
N PRO A 48 -9.43 -1.18 4.91
CA PRO A 48 -9.66 -2.48 5.50
C PRO A 48 -8.64 -2.73 6.63
N ASP A 49 -9.00 -2.30 7.83
CA ASP A 49 -8.12 -2.34 8.99
C ASP A 49 -7.93 -3.75 9.58
N TRP A 50 -6.80 -3.91 10.25
CA TRP A 50 -6.52 -5.05 11.11
C TRP A 50 -5.58 -4.68 12.25
N SER A 51 -5.64 -5.47 13.33
CA SER A 51 -4.62 -5.44 14.37
C SER A 51 -4.55 -6.80 15.05
N PRO A 52 -3.36 -7.32 15.35
CA PRO A 52 -3.23 -8.56 16.12
C PRO A 52 -3.66 -8.39 17.58
N SER A 53 -3.68 -7.17 18.12
CA SER A 53 -4.08 -6.88 19.50
C SER A 53 -5.53 -6.40 19.64
N GLY A 54 -6.25 -6.24 18.52
CA GLY A 54 -7.61 -5.67 18.54
C GLY A 54 -7.65 -4.16 18.79
N SER A 55 -6.53 -3.45 18.68
CA SER A 55 -6.49 -1.98 18.72
C SER A 55 -5.35 -1.45 17.85
N ILE A 56 -5.58 -0.33 17.18
CA ILE A 56 -4.60 0.33 16.31
C ILE A 56 -4.12 1.62 16.99
N PRO A 57 -2.82 1.79 17.26
CA PRO A 57 -2.30 3.02 17.85
C PRO A 57 -2.30 4.17 16.84
N VAL A 58 -2.86 5.31 17.25
CA VAL A 58 -2.79 6.57 16.50
C VAL A 58 -1.68 7.43 17.10
N TYR A 59 -0.70 7.82 16.29
CA TYR A 59 0.46 8.60 16.72
C TYR A 59 0.28 10.08 16.41
N LYS A 60 0.83 10.96 17.26
CA LYS A 60 0.80 12.42 17.05
C LYS A 60 1.41 12.85 15.71
N SER A 61 2.35 12.06 15.17
CA SER A 61 3.02 12.36 13.91
C SER A 61 3.39 11.07 13.18
N ALA A 62 3.56 11.14 11.86
CA ALA A 62 4.11 10.07 11.01
C ALA A 62 5.61 9.80 11.26
N LYS A 63 6.11 9.96 12.49
CA LYS A 63 7.49 9.68 12.89
C LYS A 63 7.58 8.65 14.01
N ARG A 64 6.48 7.95 14.33
CA ARG A 64 6.28 7.21 15.58
C ARG A 64 6.40 8.16 16.80
N GLY A 65 6.33 7.62 18.01
CA GLY A 65 6.47 8.38 19.26
C GLY A 65 5.18 8.40 20.07
N THR A 66 4.72 9.59 20.44
CA THR A 66 3.55 9.76 21.31
C THR A 66 2.28 9.23 20.66
N ILE A 67 1.67 8.22 21.28
CA ILE A 67 0.33 7.74 20.96
C ILE A 67 -0.67 8.76 21.50
N VAL A 68 -1.61 9.18 20.67
CA VAL A 68 -2.64 10.18 20.99
C VAL A 68 -4.01 9.55 21.25
N GLY A 69 -4.23 8.34 20.76
CA GLY A 69 -5.45 7.57 20.91
C GLY A 69 -5.31 6.21 20.23
N TYR A 70 -6.42 5.49 20.17
CA TYR A 70 -6.51 4.20 19.51
C TYR A 70 -7.76 4.16 18.64
N ILE A 71 -7.72 3.25 17.67
CA ILE A 71 -8.85 2.89 16.82
C ILE A 71 -9.20 1.42 17.07
N ASN A 72 -10.49 1.12 17.19
CA ASN A 72 -11.00 -0.24 17.13
C ASN A 72 -11.06 -0.71 15.66
N PRO A 73 -10.23 -1.67 15.22
CA PRO A 73 -10.15 -2.10 13.81
C PRO A 73 -11.42 -2.76 13.25
N ALA A 74 -12.43 -3.04 14.09
CA ALA A 74 -13.75 -3.50 13.68
C ALA A 74 -14.76 -2.35 13.50
N GLY A 75 -14.33 -1.11 13.75
CA GLY A 75 -15.12 0.11 13.65
C GLY A 75 -15.33 0.57 12.21
N ASN A 76 -15.93 1.74 12.08
CA ASN A 76 -16.12 2.41 10.80
C ASN A 76 -15.08 3.53 10.65
N ASP A 77 -13.82 3.12 10.63
CA ASP A 77 -12.68 4.01 10.67
C ASP A 77 -12.42 4.64 9.31
N TRP A 78 -12.00 5.90 9.33
CA TRP A 78 -11.81 6.67 8.12
C TRP A 78 -10.48 7.43 8.14
N TYR A 79 -9.93 7.59 6.96
CA TYR A 79 -8.60 8.12 6.73
C TYR A 79 -8.67 9.25 5.70
N LEU A 80 -7.96 10.36 5.96
CA LEU A 80 -7.93 11.48 5.02
C LEU A 80 -7.06 11.16 3.83
N CYS A 81 -5.82 10.74 4.10
CA CYS A 81 -4.79 10.60 3.10
C CYS A 81 -3.56 9.89 3.66
N GLU A 82 -2.72 9.39 2.77
CA GLU A 82 -1.45 8.75 3.08
C GLU A 82 -0.23 9.65 2.80
N LYS A 83 0.87 9.38 3.51
CA LYS A 83 2.18 10.02 3.29
C LYS A 83 3.33 9.16 3.78
N VAL A 84 4.51 9.42 3.23
CA VAL A 84 5.76 8.87 3.75
C VAL A 84 6.10 9.49 5.12
N GLY A 85 6.59 8.63 6.02
CA GLY A 85 7.01 8.94 7.37
C GLY A 85 8.18 8.05 7.84
N ALA A 86 8.32 7.88 9.15
CA ALA A 86 9.32 6.96 9.71
C ALA A 86 8.86 5.50 9.56
N ARG A 87 9.79 4.58 9.32
CA ARG A 87 9.50 3.15 9.27
C ARG A 87 8.91 2.65 10.60
N HIS A 88 7.75 2.02 10.51
CA HIS A 88 7.10 1.31 11.60
C HIS A 88 7.18 -0.20 11.37
N GLU A 89 7.27 -0.98 12.46
CA GLU A 89 7.44 -2.44 12.40
C GLU A 89 6.44 -3.09 13.36
N LEU A 90 5.80 -4.17 12.88
CA LEU A 90 4.87 -4.99 13.64
C LEU A 90 5.15 -6.46 13.32
N GLY A 91 6.00 -7.10 14.15
CA GLY A 91 6.49 -8.44 13.87
C GLY A 91 7.27 -8.48 12.54
N ARG A 92 6.78 -9.25 11.56
CA ARG A 92 7.38 -9.32 10.21
C ARG A 92 6.95 -8.19 9.26
N TYR A 93 5.89 -7.47 9.62
CA TYR A 93 5.32 -6.42 8.79
C TYR A 93 6.05 -5.11 9.04
N HIS A 94 6.23 -4.33 8.00
CA HIS A 94 6.83 -3.02 8.10
C HIS A 94 6.36 -2.10 6.99
N ASN A 95 6.20 -0.83 7.32
CA ASN A 95 5.81 0.17 6.34
C ASN A 95 6.32 1.56 6.76
N TYR A 96 6.71 2.37 5.79
CA TYR A 96 7.00 3.80 5.97
C TYR A 96 5.86 4.71 5.52
N TRP A 97 4.75 4.15 5.03
CA TRP A 97 3.51 4.85 4.71
C TRP A 97 2.60 4.96 5.94
N TRP A 98 1.96 6.13 6.04
CA TRP A 98 1.16 6.55 7.18
C TRP A 98 -0.11 7.24 6.71
N ALA A 99 -1.23 6.79 7.24
CA ALA A 99 -2.54 7.34 7.00
C ALA A 99 -2.94 8.34 8.10
N ALA A 100 -3.33 9.55 7.69
CA ALA A 100 -3.89 10.57 8.57
C ALA A 100 -5.32 10.21 8.97
N THR A 101 -5.64 10.24 10.27
CA THR A 101 -6.95 9.84 10.81
C THR A 101 -7.25 10.51 12.15
N MET A 102 -8.48 10.36 12.62
CA MET A 102 -8.92 10.71 13.97
C MET A 102 -9.09 9.42 14.78
N ALA A 103 -8.48 9.37 15.96
CA ALA A 103 -8.70 8.26 16.89
C ALA A 103 -10.11 8.29 17.49
N ASP A 104 -10.56 7.17 18.09
CA ASP A 104 -11.88 7.01 18.70
C ASP A 104 -12.14 7.98 19.89
N ASN A 105 -11.11 8.70 20.34
CA ASN A 105 -11.19 9.73 21.36
C ASN A 105 -11.13 11.16 20.81
N ASP A 106 -11.52 11.34 19.54
CA ASP A 106 -11.56 12.61 18.81
C ASP A 106 -10.19 13.31 18.65
N ARG A 107 -9.09 12.57 18.77
CA ARG A 107 -7.73 13.12 18.61
C ARG A 107 -7.14 12.80 17.26
N TRP A 108 -6.77 13.84 16.53
CA TRP A 108 -6.05 13.74 15.27
C TRP A 108 -4.66 13.13 15.42
N GLY A 109 -4.31 12.26 14.48
CA GLY A 109 -2.98 11.69 14.36
C GLY A 109 -2.77 10.88 13.09
N TYR A 110 -1.86 9.92 13.18
CA TYR A 110 -1.45 9.07 12.06
C TYR A 110 -1.36 7.60 12.49
N VAL A 111 -1.84 6.72 11.63
CA VAL A 111 -1.70 5.26 11.73
C VAL A 111 -0.68 4.81 10.69
N SER A 112 0.18 3.85 11.03
CA SER A 112 1.04 3.24 10.01
C SER A 112 0.24 2.23 9.20
N GLU A 113 0.46 2.18 7.89
CA GLU A 113 -0.26 1.28 6.99
C GLU A 113 0.08 -0.20 7.17
N VAL A 114 0.98 -0.55 8.09
CA VAL A 114 1.10 -1.95 8.56
C VAL A 114 -0.22 -2.49 9.11
N TYR A 115 -1.13 -1.61 9.55
CA TYR A 115 -2.46 -1.95 10.07
C TYR A 115 -3.52 -2.03 8.97
N PHE A 116 -3.17 -1.84 7.69
CA PHE A 116 -4.07 -2.05 6.56
C PHE A 116 -3.89 -3.46 6.00
N ARG A 117 -4.99 -4.07 5.57
CA ARG A 117 -4.97 -5.40 4.94
C ARG A 117 -4.67 -5.27 3.45
N GLY A 118 -4.03 -6.28 2.89
CA GLY A 118 -3.93 -6.45 1.44
C GLY A 118 -2.68 -5.83 0.81
N GLY A 119 -2.04 -4.86 1.44
CA GLY A 119 -0.78 -4.27 0.98
C GLY A 119 0.46 -5.10 1.32
N GLY A 120 1.53 -4.93 0.52
CA GLY A 120 2.86 -5.40 0.85
C GLY A 120 3.56 -4.52 1.89
N ASN A 121 4.78 -4.92 2.25
CA ASN A 121 5.64 -4.06 3.06
C ASN A 121 6.11 -2.87 2.22
N ASP A 122 6.24 -1.69 2.85
CA ASP A 122 6.84 -0.49 2.24
C ASP A 122 6.12 0.02 0.97
N GLU A 123 4.85 -0.35 0.80
CA GLU A 123 3.96 0.07 -0.29
C GLU A 123 2.83 0.96 0.26
N PRO A 124 2.38 1.99 -0.51
CA PRO A 124 1.17 2.73 -0.18
C PRO A 124 -0.08 1.88 -0.42
N ASP A 125 -1.20 2.28 0.16
CA ASP A 125 -2.51 1.75 -0.24
C ASP A 125 -2.92 2.35 -1.59
N ALA A 126 -3.28 1.52 -2.56
CA ALA A 126 -3.59 1.95 -3.92
C ALA A 126 -4.93 2.71 -4.00
N GLY A 127 -5.78 2.57 -2.99
CA GLY A 127 -7.03 3.30 -2.85
C GLY A 127 -6.84 4.64 -2.15
N LEU A 128 -6.03 4.70 -1.08
CA LEU A 128 -5.92 5.89 -0.24
C LEU A 128 -5.25 7.04 -0.98
N ARG A 129 -5.88 8.21 -0.99
CA ARG A 129 -5.30 9.38 -1.66
C ARG A 129 -4.03 9.87 -0.96
N ALA A 130 -3.02 10.26 -1.72
CA ALA A 130 -1.86 10.96 -1.15
C ALA A 130 -2.25 12.31 -0.52
N CYS A 131 -1.62 12.67 0.59
CA CYS A 131 -1.73 14.00 1.15
C CYS A 131 -1.08 14.99 0.16
N ARG A 132 -1.76 16.10 -0.16
CA ARG A 132 -1.27 17.05 -1.19
C ARG A 132 0.14 17.56 -0.85
N GLY A 133 1.14 17.16 -1.64
CA GLY A 133 2.54 17.64 -1.62
C GLY A 133 3.53 16.75 -0.82
N PRO A 134 4.84 16.78 -1.16
CA PRO A 134 5.87 16.15 -0.33
C PRO A 134 5.80 16.69 1.09
N GLY A 135 5.58 15.81 2.06
CA GLY A 135 5.46 16.19 3.47
C GLY A 135 4.03 16.36 3.99
N GLY A 136 3.00 16.35 3.15
CA GLY A 136 1.57 16.40 3.52
C GLY A 136 1.17 17.64 4.34
N LYS A 137 0.06 18.30 4.01
CA LYS A 137 -0.49 19.35 4.89
C LYS A 137 -0.65 18.81 6.33
N PRO A 138 -0.48 19.65 7.37
CA PRO A 138 -0.79 19.27 8.74
C PRO A 138 -2.19 18.67 8.80
N LEU A 139 -2.40 17.75 9.76
CA LEU A 139 -3.75 17.40 10.19
C LEU A 139 -4.52 18.71 10.44
N PRO A 140 -5.82 18.76 10.13
CA PRO A 140 -6.63 19.92 10.51
C PRO A 140 -6.42 20.20 12.00
N GLU A 141 -6.14 21.47 12.33
CA GLU A 141 -5.97 21.94 13.72
C GLU A 141 -7.25 21.74 14.54
#